data_AF-A0A7I8DER9-F1
#
_entry.id   AF-A0A7I8DER9-F1
#
_cell.length_a   1.000
_cell.length_b   1.000
_cell.length_c   1.000
_cell.angle_alpha   90.00
_cell.angle_beta   90.00
_cell.angle_gamma   90.00
#
_symmetry.space_group_name_H-M   'P 1'
#
loop_
_entity.id
_entity.type
_entity.pdbx_description
1 polymer ?
#
loop_
_entity_poly.entity_id
_entity_poly.type
_entity_poly.pdbx_seq_one_letter_code
_entity_poly.pdbx_strand_id
1 'polypeptide(L)'
;MDTLLFEQAINTVINAPRTENGIGTLGEKTVHAVLKNFLSPDQVNHEIKYKNYYADILTPEGIIEIQTGNFDRLRGKLPVFLEDFPVTIVYPIAHTKWLLWVDKESGEVSPKRKSPKTGKAYQILPELYKIKDYLDCPGLTIHIYFIDLEEYKFLNGWSKNKKMGAEKADRIPVNLAGEMLLEKPSDYKQLLPEGLADTFVSKEFAKASGLGGISLSSALKVLLQMEVIEKTGKKGNAFLYTKKASPIY
;
A
#
# COMPACT_ATOMS: atom_id res chain seq x y z
N MET A 1 -11.14 -8.63 -12.34
CA MET A 1 -9.70 -8.68 -12.01
C MET A 1 -9.03 -9.57 -13.05
N ASP A 2 -8.10 -9.03 -13.83
CA ASP A 2 -7.47 -9.75 -14.94
C ASP A 2 -6.21 -10.48 -14.46
N THR A 3 -6.39 -11.71 -14.00
CA THR A 3 -5.29 -12.56 -13.49
C THR A 3 -4.28 -12.88 -14.58
N LEU A 4 -4.72 -13.03 -15.84
CA LEU A 4 -3.83 -13.35 -16.95
C LEU A 4 -2.89 -12.18 -17.26
N LEU A 5 -3.43 -10.96 -17.30
CA LEU A 5 -2.62 -9.75 -17.48
C LEU A 5 -1.62 -9.56 -16.33
N PHE A 6 -2.02 -9.87 -15.10
CA PHE A 6 -1.13 -9.78 -13.94
C PHE A 6 0.02 -10.80 -14.03
N GLU A 7 -0.28 -12.04 -14.42
CA GLU A 7 0.76 -13.07 -14.68
C GLU A 7 1.71 -12.66 -15.80
N GLN A 8 1.19 -12.07 -16.89
CA GLN A 8 2.01 -11.52 -17.97
C GLN A 8 2.92 -10.39 -17.49
N ALA A 9 2.41 -9.49 -16.65
CA ALA A 9 3.21 -8.41 -16.06
C ALA A 9 4.33 -8.96 -15.16
N ILE A 10 4.04 -9.98 -14.34
CA ILE A 10 5.05 -10.69 -13.54
C ILE A 10 6.14 -11.27 -14.46
N ASN A 11 5.75 -12.03 -15.49
CA ASN A 11 6.70 -12.66 -16.41
C ASN A 11 7.55 -11.64 -17.16
N THR A 12 6.96 -10.50 -17.56
CA THR A 12 7.67 -9.43 -18.26
C THR A 12 8.78 -8.85 -17.37
N VAL A 13 8.49 -8.56 -16.10
CA VAL A 13 9.46 -7.96 -15.18
C VAL A 13 10.52 -8.96 -14.72
N ILE A 14 10.15 -10.22 -14.46
CA ILE A 14 11.09 -11.25 -14.01
C ILE A 14 12.10 -11.60 -15.11
N ASN A 15 11.65 -11.69 -16.37
CA ASN A 15 12.47 -12.10 -17.51
C ASN A 15 13.20 -10.93 -18.22
N ALA A 16 12.93 -9.68 -17.83
CA ALA A 16 13.65 -8.53 -18.38
C ALA A 16 15.16 -8.63 -18.07
N PRO A 17 16.05 -8.32 -19.03
CA PRO A 17 17.49 -8.36 -18.81
C PRO A 17 17.88 -7.41 -17.68
N ARG A 18 18.38 -7.99 -16.59
CA ARG A 18 18.80 -7.24 -15.40
C ARG A 18 20.13 -6.56 -15.72
N THR A 19 20.13 -5.24 -15.88
CA THR A 19 21.37 -4.46 -15.95
C THR A 19 22.24 -4.76 -14.73
N GLU A 20 23.54 -4.99 -14.93
CA GLU A 20 24.57 -5.53 -14.02
C GLU A 20 24.83 -4.79 -12.70
N ASN A 21 23.86 -4.07 -12.13
CA ASN A 21 23.94 -3.58 -10.77
C ASN A 21 23.29 -4.60 -9.84
N GLY A 22 24.15 -5.31 -9.12
CA GLY A 22 23.85 -6.56 -8.42
C GLY A 22 22.62 -6.58 -7.53
N ILE A 23 22.26 -7.81 -7.16
CA ILE A 23 21.19 -8.29 -6.27
C ILE A 23 21.05 -7.50 -4.93
N GLY A 24 21.93 -6.53 -4.65
CA GLY A 24 21.91 -5.64 -3.48
C GLY A 24 21.40 -4.20 -3.68
N THR A 25 20.87 -3.79 -4.85
CA THR A 25 20.27 -2.44 -5.05
C THR A 25 18.75 -2.41 -5.32
N LEU A 26 18.10 -3.57 -5.16
CA LEU A 26 16.73 -3.83 -5.62
C LEU A 26 15.78 -4.03 -4.43
N GLY A 27 15.34 -2.92 -3.84
CA GLY A 27 14.30 -2.93 -2.80
C GLY A 27 12.89 -3.20 -3.36
N GLU A 28 11.88 -2.45 -2.92
CA GLU A 28 10.46 -2.51 -3.33
C GLU A 28 10.15 -2.40 -4.85
N LYS A 29 11.17 -2.40 -5.71
CA LYS A 29 11.12 -2.12 -7.14
C LYS A 29 10.37 -3.19 -7.93
N THR A 30 10.45 -4.47 -7.58
CA THR A 30 9.79 -5.54 -8.35
C THR A 30 8.27 -5.44 -8.28
N VAL A 31 7.70 -5.24 -7.07
CA VAL A 31 6.25 -5.01 -6.91
C VAL A 31 5.80 -3.78 -7.70
N HIS A 32 6.57 -2.69 -7.60
CA HIS A 32 6.28 -1.44 -8.31
C HIS A 32 6.30 -1.62 -9.83
N ALA A 33 7.35 -2.26 -10.37
CA ALA A 33 7.49 -2.53 -11.80
C ALA A 33 6.40 -3.47 -12.33
N VAL A 34 6.05 -4.53 -11.58
CA VAL A 34 4.96 -5.45 -11.96
C VAL A 34 3.64 -4.70 -12.02
N LEU A 35 3.32 -3.90 -11.00
CA LEU A 35 2.11 -3.09 -11.02
C LEU A 35 2.12 -2.06 -12.15
N LYS A 36 3.28 -1.46 -12.45
CA LYS A 36 3.41 -0.49 -13.54
C LYS A 36 3.05 -1.13 -14.90
N ASN A 37 3.59 -2.32 -15.17
CA ASN A 37 3.28 -3.09 -16.38
C ASN A 37 1.85 -3.65 -16.38
N PHE A 38 1.31 -4.03 -15.21
CA PHE A 38 -0.06 -4.51 -15.10
C PHE A 38 -1.09 -3.40 -15.41
N LEU A 39 -0.85 -2.20 -14.89
CA LEU A 39 -1.77 -1.06 -15.02
C LEU A 39 -1.63 -0.33 -16.36
N SER A 40 -0.43 -0.33 -16.95
CA SER A 40 -0.19 0.14 -18.31
C SER A 40 0.79 -0.81 -18.99
N PRO A 41 0.34 -1.79 -19.78
CA PRO A 41 1.24 -2.69 -20.51
C PRO A 41 2.12 -1.97 -21.52
N ASP A 42 1.66 -0.83 -22.05
CA ASP A 42 2.45 0.02 -22.92
C ASP A 42 3.44 0.86 -22.11
N GLN A 43 4.73 0.62 -22.35
CA GLN A 43 5.84 1.28 -21.67
C GLN A 43 6.03 2.73 -22.13
N VAL A 44 5.44 3.15 -23.26
CA VAL A 44 5.51 4.56 -23.69
C VAL A 44 4.80 5.51 -22.74
N ASN A 45 3.97 4.97 -21.84
CA ASN A 45 3.24 5.73 -20.83
C ASN A 45 3.98 5.77 -19.48
N HIS A 46 5.13 5.10 -19.35
CA HIS A 46 5.84 4.96 -18.07
C HIS A 46 6.84 6.09 -17.84
N GLU A 47 6.96 6.53 -16.59
CA GLU A 47 7.98 7.49 -16.15
C GLU A 47 7.98 8.80 -16.97
N ILE A 48 6.78 9.29 -17.24
CA ILE A 48 6.58 10.47 -18.09
C ILE A 48 6.83 11.74 -17.29
N LYS A 49 7.72 12.58 -17.82
CA LYS A 49 7.98 13.90 -17.26
C LYS A 49 6.76 14.77 -17.48
N TYR A 50 6.17 15.25 -16.39
CA TYR A 50 5.07 16.19 -16.39
C TYR A 50 5.43 17.41 -15.53
N LYS A 51 5.54 18.58 -16.17
CA LYS A 51 6.05 19.82 -15.55
C LYS A 51 7.40 19.53 -14.85
N ASN A 52 7.45 19.63 -13.52
CA ASN A 52 8.66 19.45 -12.70
C ASN A 52 8.79 18.04 -12.07
N TYR A 53 7.86 17.14 -12.36
CA TYR A 53 7.81 15.82 -11.75
C TYR A 53 7.78 14.70 -12.81
N TYR A 54 8.01 13.48 -12.36
CA TYR A 54 7.83 12.27 -13.16
C TYR A 54 6.63 11.51 -12.61
N ALA A 55 5.66 11.26 -13.47
CA ALA A 55 4.52 10.39 -13.21
C ALA A 55 4.93 8.93 -13.46
N ASP A 56 4.52 8.01 -12.58
CA ASP A 56 4.80 6.58 -12.81
C ASP A 56 4.15 6.07 -14.09
N ILE A 57 2.89 6.44 -14.30
CA ILE A 57 2.13 6.23 -15.53
C ILE A 57 1.35 7.51 -15.85
N LEU A 58 1.38 7.92 -17.12
CA LEU A 58 0.51 8.98 -17.65
C LEU A 58 -0.19 8.47 -18.91
N THR A 59 -1.51 8.50 -18.92
CA THR A 59 -2.37 8.14 -20.06
C THR A 59 -3.40 9.27 -20.32
N PRO A 60 -4.18 9.22 -21.41
CA PRO A 60 -5.28 10.17 -21.63
C PRO A 60 -6.33 10.17 -20.50
N GLU A 61 -6.46 9.05 -19.77
CA GLU A 61 -7.41 8.89 -18.67
C GLU A 61 -6.92 9.55 -17.37
N GLY A 62 -5.61 9.77 -17.20
CA GLY A 62 -5.04 10.45 -16.04
C GLY A 62 -3.65 9.98 -15.64
N ILE A 63 -3.28 10.30 -14.40
CA ILE A 63 -2.00 9.94 -13.80
C ILE A 63 -2.18 8.81 -12.79
N ILE A 64 -1.31 7.82 -12.82
CA ILE A 64 -1.23 6.79 -11.78
C ILE A 64 0.13 6.89 -11.08
N GLU A 65 0.11 6.94 -9.74
CA GLU A 65 1.30 6.93 -8.88
C GLU A 65 1.29 5.68 -8.01
N ILE A 66 2.29 4.79 -8.17
CA ILE A 66 2.37 3.54 -7.42
C ILE A 66 3.27 3.78 -6.20
N GLN A 67 2.72 3.67 -5.00
CA GLN A 67 3.43 3.96 -3.77
C GLN A 67 3.34 2.80 -2.78
N THR A 68 4.48 2.34 -2.27
CA THR A 68 4.58 1.31 -1.22
C THR A 68 4.64 1.91 0.19
N GLY A 69 4.66 3.24 0.28
CA GLY A 69 4.74 4.04 1.50
C GLY A 69 5.23 5.45 1.18
N ASN A 70 5.58 6.23 2.21
CA ASN A 70 6.12 7.60 2.06
C ASN A 70 5.22 8.56 1.26
N PHE A 71 3.91 8.55 1.54
CA PHE A 71 2.95 9.43 0.86
C PHE A 71 3.27 10.92 1.06
N ASP A 72 4.11 11.27 2.04
CA ASP A 72 4.66 12.62 2.20
C ASP A 72 5.35 13.15 0.93
N ARG A 73 5.96 12.28 0.10
CA ARG A 73 6.57 12.65 -1.18
C ARG A 73 5.57 13.08 -2.25
N LEU A 74 4.31 12.67 -2.12
CA LEU A 74 3.26 13.05 -3.05
C LEU A 74 2.78 14.49 -2.85
N ARG A 75 3.03 15.11 -1.69
CA ARG A 75 2.52 16.46 -1.39
C ARG A 75 2.95 17.54 -2.38
N GLY A 76 4.11 17.39 -3.00
CA GLY A 76 4.57 18.30 -4.07
C GLY A 76 3.97 17.97 -5.43
N LYS A 77 3.73 16.68 -5.71
CA LYS A 77 3.19 16.20 -7.00
C LYS A 77 1.68 16.45 -7.12
N LEU A 78 0.92 16.09 -6.10
CA LEU A 78 -0.54 16.12 -6.10
C LEU A 78 -1.15 17.47 -6.53
N PRO A 79 -0.75 18.64 -5.99
CA PRO A 79 -1.33 19.90 -6.43
C PRO A 79 -1.03 20.23 -7.89
N VAL A 80 0.08 19.73 -8.43
CA VAL A 80 0.48 19.94 -9.83
C VAL A 80 -0.25 18.98 -10.77
N PHE A 81 -0.47 17.75 -10.33
CA PHE A 81 -1.13 16.72 -11.14
C PHE A 81 -2.65 16.91 -11.16
N LEU A 82 -3.26 17.12 -9.99
CA LEU A 82 -4.71 17.31 -9.84
C LEU A 82 -5.23 18.60 -10.49
N GLU A 83 -4.34 19.54 -10.85
CA GLU A 83 -4.70 20.73 -11.64
C GLU A 83 -5.19 20.36 -13.04
N ASP A 84 -4.59 19.32 -13.65
CA ASP A 84 -4.78 19.01 -15.07
C ASP A 84 -5.35 17.61 -15.32
N PHE A 85 -5.16 16.66 -14.38
CA PHE A 85 -5.53 15.26 -14.54
C PHE A 85 -6.14 14.67 -13.26
N PRO A 86 -7.09 13.73 -13.37
CA PRO A 86 -7.39 12.86 -12.24
C PRO A 86 -6.14 12.03 -11.90
N VAL A 87 -5.95 11.77 -10.61
CA VAL A 87 -4.80 11.05 -10.07
C VAL A 87 -5.27 9.82 -9.31
N THR A 88 -4.74 8.65 -9.68
CA THR A 88 -4.93 7.42 -8.92
C THR A 88 -3.65 7.09 -8.16
N ILE A 89 -3.71 7.06 -6.83
CA ILE A 89 -2.63 6.52 -6.01
C ILE A 89 -2.87 5.03 -5.82
N VAL A 90 -1.97 4.23 -6.38
CA VAL A 90 -1.98 2.77 -6.20
C VAL A 90 -1.14 2.38 -5.00
N TYR A 91 -1.74 1.65 -4.07
CA TYR A 91 -1.09 1.18 -2.84
C TYR A 91 -1.13 -0.35 -2.71
N PRO A 92 -0.04 -1.06 -3.04
CA PRO A 92 0.05 -2.50 -2.81
C PRO A 92 0.14 -2.85 -1.32
N ILE A 93 -0.75 -3.74 -0.89
CA ILE A 93 -0.73 -4.38 0.42
C ILE A 93 -0.37 -5.85 0.24
N ALA A 94 0.68 -6.29 0.94
CA ALA A 94 1.06 -7.70 0.98
C ALA A 94 -0.02 -8.51 1.74
N HIS A 95 -0.91 -9.18 1.01
CA HIS A 95 -2.02 -9.95 1.56
C HIS A 95 -1.54 -11.23 2.21
N THR A 96 -1.14 -12.24 1.44
CA THR A 96 -0.34 -13.36 1.91
C THR A 96 1.12 -13.14 1.54
N LYS A 97 2.03 -13.38 2.47
CA LYS A 97 3.46 -13.41 2.14
C LYS A 97 4.15 -14.66 2.60
N TRP A 98 5.03 -15.18 1.77
CA TRP A 98 5.96 -16.26 2.14
C TRP A 98 7.37 -15.72 2.28
N LEU A 99 8.09 -16.22 3.27
CA LEU A 99 9.47 -15.81 3.57
C LEU A 99 10.42 -16.86 3.03
N LEU A 100 11.40 -16.40 2.26
CA LEU A 100 12.53 -17.20 1.78
C LEU A 100 13.83 -16.54 2.23
N TRP A 101 14.79 -17.36 2.67
CA TRP A 101 16.09 -16.91 3.13
C TRP A 101 17.15 -17.31 2.11
N VAL A 102 17.99 -16.35 1.73
CA VAL A 102 19.06 -16.53 0.76
C VAL A 102 20.40 -16.43 1.48
N ASP A 103 21.23 -17.45 1.34
CA ASP A 103 22.63 -17.35 1.71
C ASP A 103 23.39 -16.57 0.63
N LYS A 104 24.08 -15.48 1.00
CA LYS A 104 24.76 -14.61 0.02
C LYS A 104 26.00 -15.28 -0.59
N GLU A 105 26.60 -16.24 0.10
CA GLU A 105 27.85 -16.89 -0.34
C GLU A 105 27.56 -18.08 -1.25
N SER A 106 26.66 -18.98 -0.83
CA SER A 106 26.32 -20.18 -1.61
C SER A 106 25.20 -19.94 -2.63
N GLY A 107 24.38 -18.90 -2.45
CA GLY A 107 23.16 -18.68 -3.25
C GLY A 107 22.01 -19.61 -2.88
N GLU A 108 22.16 -20.46 -1.85
CA GLU A 108 21.11 -21.40 -1.42
C GLU A 108 19.89 -20.67 -0.88
N VAL A 109 18.70 -21.17 -1.26
CA VAL A 109 17.41 -20.61 -0.84
C VAL A 109 16.70 -21.59 0.08
N SER A 110 16.29 -21.11 1.26
CA SER A 110 15.54 -21.91 2.22
C SER A 110 14.15 -22.28 1.70
N PRO A 111 13.53 -23.37 2.22
CA PRO A 111 12.14 -23.69 1.92
C PRO A 111 11.17 -22.53 2.21
N LYS A 112 10.15 -22.40 1.35
CA LYS A 112 9.11 -21.38 1.43
C LYS A 112 8.29 -21.52 2.71
N ARG A 113 8.22 -20.46 3.54
CA ARG A 113 7.42 -20.44 4.78
C ARG A 113 6.39 -19.32 4.78
N LYS A 114 5.09 -19.64 4.97
CA LYS A 114 4.03 -18.63 5.10
C LYS A 114 4.23 -17.75 6.34
N SER A 115 4.07 -16.43 6.17
CA SER A 115 4.04 -15.47 7.27
C SER A 115 2.68 -15.53 7.99
N PRO A 116 2.64 -15.40 9.33
CA PRO A 116 1.37 -15.41 10.06
C PRO A 116 0.56 -14.12 9.87
N LYS A 117 1.16 -13.05 9.34
CA LYS A 117 0.48 -11.77 9.14
C LYS A 117 -0.22 -11.75 7.77
N THR A 118 -1.48 -11.34 7.78
CA THR A 118 -2.25 -11.06 6.57
C THR A 118 -2.40 -9.54 6.42
N GLY A 119 -2.16 -9.03 5.22
CA GLY A 119 -2.37 -7.62 4.90
C GLY A 119 -3.84 -7.22 4.98
N LYS A 120 -4.12 -6.01 5.48
CA LYS A 120 -5.48 -5.49 5.68
C LYS A 120 -5.55 -4.03 5.26
N ALA A 121 -6.68 -3.63 4.67
CA ALA A 121 -6.87 -2.31 4.06
C ALA A 121 -6.49 -1.15 5.00
N TYR A 122 -6.90 -1.22 6.27
CA TYR A 122 -6.64 -0.18 7.28
C TYR A 122 -5.15 0.13 7.51
N GLN A 123 -4.22 -0.69 7.02
CA GLN A 123 -2.79 -0.44 7.09
C GLN A 123 -2.34 0.79 6.28
N ILE A 124 -3.15 1.23 5.30
CA ILE A 124 -2.87 2.44 4.52
C ILE A 124 -3.15 3.73 5.32
N LEU A 125 -4.00 3.68 6.35
CA LEU A 125 -4.48 4.88 7.06
C LEU A 125 -3.35 5.82 7.56
N PRO A 126 -2.20 5.33 8.08
CA PRO A 126 -1.10 6.21 8.44
C PRO A 126 -0.45 6.94 7.26
N GLU A 127 -0.46 6.34 6.06
CA GLU A 127 0.04 6.97 4.83
C GLU A 127 -0.98 8.00 4.30
N LEU A 128 -2.28 7.67 4.32
CA LEU A 128 -3.35 8.61 3.96
C LEU A 128 -3.30 9.87 4.82
N TYR A 129 -2.98 9.74 6.12
CA TYR A 129 -2.82 10.90 7.00
C TYR A 129 -1.75 11.89 6.50
N LYS A 130 -0.72 11.41 5.78
CA LYS A 130 0.33 12.28 5.26
C LYS A 130 -0.21 13.19 4.15
N ILE A 131 -1.16 12.74 3.35
CA ILE A 131 -1.78 13.51 2.26
C ILE A 131 -3.22 13.91 2.61
N LYS A 132 -3.54 13.99 3.90
CA LYS A 132 -4.92 14.18 4.37
C LYS A 132 -5.62 15.37 3.72
N ASP A 133 -4.87 16.44 3.41
CA ASP A 133 -5.41 17.68 2.83
C ASP A 133 -5.85 17.53 1.36
N TYR A 134 -5.61 16.36 0.75
CA TYR A 134 -6.00 16.04 -0.63
C TYR A 134 -7.07 14.95 -0.73
N LEU A 135 -7.40 14.26 0.38
CA LEU A 135 -8.25 13.05 0.34
C LEU A 135 -9.70 13.31 -0.09
N ASP A 136 -10.15 14.57 -0.02
CA ASP A 136 -11.47 15.04 -0.45
C ASP A 136 -11.41 15.84 -1.77
N CYS A 137 -10.24 15.98 -2.38
CA CYS A 137 -10.07 16.68 -3.65
C CYS A 137 -10.76 15.87 -4.77
N PRO A 138 -11.60 16.52 -5.61
CA PRO A 138 -12.14 15.89 -6.81
C PRO A 138 -11.00 15.36 -7.70
N GLY A 139 -11.17 14.16 -8.23
CA GLY A 139 -10.19 13.54 -9.13
C GLY A 139 -9.07 12.78 -8.43
N LEU A 140 -9.00 12.75 -7.09
CA LEU A 140 -8.09 11.84 -6.39
C LEU A 140 -8.78 10.50 -6.07
N THR A 141 -8.17 9.42 -6.55
CA THR A 141 -8.61 8.05 -6.26
C THR A 141 -7.53 7.28 -5.53
N ILE A 142 -7.89 6.52 -4.49
CA ILE A 142 -6.98 5.57 -3.83
C ILE A 142 -7.35 4.17 -4.25
N HIS A 143 -6.41 3.45 -4.86
CA HIS A 143 -6.61 2.08 -5.33
C HIS A 143 -5.66 1.13 -4.59
N ILE A 144 -6.22 0.33 -3.70
CA ILE A 144 -5.48 -0.64 -2.90
C ILE A 144 -5.48 -1.97 -3.63
N TYR A 145 -4.29 -2.53 -3.89
CA TYR A 145 -4.15 -3.89 -4.42
C TYR A 145 -3.66 -4.83 -3.34
N PHE A 146 -4.41 -5.90 -3.09
CA PHE A 146 -4.01 -6.99 -2.22
C PHE A 146 -3.20 -8.00 -3.02
N ILE A 147 -1.91 -8.08 -2.76
CA ILE A 147 -0.97 -8.89 -3.54
C ILE A 147 -0.41 -9.99 -2.65
N ASP A 148 -0.53 -11.23 -3.10
CA ASP A 148 0.23 -12.32 -2.50
C ASP A 148 1.66 -12.31 -3.07
N LEU A 149 2.67 -12.45 -2.21
CA LEU A 149 4.07 -12.29 -2.62
C LEU A 149 5.07 -13.17 -1.88
N GLU A 150 6.21 -13.38 -2.51
CA GLU A 150 7.40 -13.99 -1.90
C GLU A 150 8.39 -12.90 -1.48
N GLU A 151 8.71 -12.83 -0.18
CA GLU A 151 9.68 -11.90 0.38
C GLU A 151 11.00 -12.64 0.64
N TYR A 152 12.00 -12.31 -0.17
CA TYR A 152 13.35 -12.83 -0.07
C TYR A 152 14.17 -11.96 0.87
N LYS A 153 14.93 -12.60 1.77
CA LYS A 153 15.82 -11.92 2.72
C LYS A 153 17.16 -12.61 2.78
N PHE A 154 18.22 -11.84 3.00
CA PHE A 154 19.54 -12.42 3.16
C PHE A 154 19.75 -12.99 4.55
N LEU A 155 20.52 -14.06 4.68
CA LEU A 155 21.01 -14.56 5.97
C LEU A 155 22.22 -13.75 6.44
N ASN A 156 22.02 -12.45 6.68
CA ASN A 156 23.07 -11.52 7.10
C ASN A 156 22.72 -10.68 8.34
N GLY A 157 21.68 -11.08 9.06
CA GLY A 157 21.30 -10.45 10.32
C GLY A 157 22.31 -10.70 11.46
N TRP A 158 22.20 -9.92 12.52
CA TRP A 158 23.10 -9.96 13.68
C TRP A 158 22.80 -11.09 14.69
N SER A 159 21.68 -11.81 14.54
CA SER A 159 21.33 -12.93 15.42
C SER A 159 22.14 -14.20 15.11
N LYS A 160 22.16 -15.18 16.04
CA LYS A 160 22.83 -16.48 15.85
C LYS A 160 22.43 -17.21 14.56
N ASN A 161 21.16 -17.09 14.15
CA ASN A 161 20.64 -17.67 12.92
C ASN A 161 20.69 -16.71 11.71
N LYS A 162 21.33 -15.55 11.86
CA LYS A 162 21.47 -14.48 10.86
C LYS A 162 20.16 -13.89 10.32
N LYS A 163 19.06 -13.94 11.09
CA LYS A 163 17.72 -13.48 10.65
C LYS A 163 17.31 -12.12 11.20
N MET A 164 17.73 -11.74 12.40
CA MET A 164 17.34 -10.47 13.00
C MET A 164 18.13 -9.31 12.40
N GLY A 165 17.43 -8.25 11.98
CA GLY A 165 18.05 -7.13 11.28
C GLY A 165 18.53 -7.47 9.86
N ALA A 166 18.17 -8.64 9.34
CA ALA A 166 18.54 -9.05 7.99
C ALA A 166 18.00 -8.09 6.92
N GLU A 167 18.81 -7.89 5.90
CA GLU A 167 18.45 -7.10 4.73
C GLU A 167 17.38 -7.82 3.90
N LYS A 168 16.44 -7.03 3.35
CA LYS A 168 15.49 -7.52 2.36
C LYS A 168 16.18 -7.59 1.01
N ALA A 169 16.07 -8.73 0.33
CA ALA A 169 16.61 -8.95 -1.00
C ALA A 169 15.63 -8.47 -2.06
N ASP A 170 14.40 -8.99 -2.07
CA ASP A 170 13.35 -8.57 -3.02
C ASP A 170 11.95 -9.01 -2.53
N ARG A 171 10.90 -8.50 -3.17
CA ARG A 171 9.51 -8.94 -3.05
C ARG A 171 8.94 -9.26 -4.43
N ILE A 172 8.67 -10.53 -4.69
CA ILE A 172 8.15 -10.99 -5.98
C ILE A 172 6.63 -11.26 -5.84
N PRO A 173 5.77 -10.50 -6.55
CA PRO A 173 4.34 -10.81 -6.62
C PRO A 173 4.11 -12.21 -7.21
N VAL A 174 3.16 -12.94 -6.64
CA VAL A 174 2.75 -14.27 -7.14
C VAL A 174 1.28 -14.36 -7.50
N ASN A 175 0.43 -13.51 -6.91
CA ASN A 175 -1.00 -13.49 -7.22
C ASN A 175 -1.63 -12.14 -6.84
N LEU A 176 -2.65 -11.75 -7.58
CA LEU A 176 -3.52 -10.62 -7.26
C LEU A 176 -4.72 -11.14 -6.48
N ALA A 177 -4.71 -10.95 -5.16
CA ALA A 177 -5.70 -11.52 -4.25
C ALA A 177 -6.98 -10.68 -4.15
N GLY A 178 -6.91 -9.40 -4.49
CA GLY A 178 -8.05 -8.50 -4.38
C GLY A 178 -7.71 -7.05 -4.69
N GLU A 179 -8.72 -6.21 -4.77
CA GLU A 179 -8.57 -4.77 -4.89
C GLU A 179 -9.65 -4.03 -4.10
N MET A 180 -9.39 -2.78 -3.76
CA MET A 180 -10.34 -1.89 -3.10
C MET A 180 -10.12 -0.46 -3.60
N LEU A 181 -11.22 0.18 -4.00
CA LEU A 181 -11.22 1.55 -4.52
C LEU A 181 -11.84 2.50 -3.49
N LEU A 182 -11.22 3.65 -3.29
CA LEU A 182 -11.75 4.77 -2.51
C LEU A 182 -11.77 6.01 -3.40
N GLU A 183 -12.95 6.41 -3.86
CA GLU A 183 -13.15 7.55 -4.77
C GLU A 183 -13.82 8.72 -4.06
N LYS A 184 -14.58 8.44 -3.00
CA LYS A 184 -15.31 9.44 -2.22
C LYS A 184 -15.17 9.22 -0.72
N PRO A 185 -15.42 10.24 0.13
CA PRO A 185 -15.31 10.13 1.58
C PRO A 185 -16.02 8.92 2.19
N SER A 186 -17.21 8.58 1.71
CA SER A 186 -17.98 7.44 2.22
C SER A 186 -17.30 6.09 2.03
N ASP A 187 -16.40 5.96 1.06
CA ASP A 187 -15.73 4.70 0.75
C ASP A 187 -14.71 4.32 1.82
N TYR A 188 -14.22 5.29 2.59
CA TYR A 188 -13.26 5.10 3.66
C TYR A 188 -13.84 4.27 4.83
N LYS A 189 -15.16 4.05 4.86
CA LYS A 189 -15.79 3.06 5.75
C LYS A 189 -15.26 1.65 5.54
N GLN A 190 -14.79 1.33 4.34
CA GLN A 190 -14.14 0.05 4.00
C GLN A 190 -12.80 -0.13 4.74
N LEU A 191 -12.21 0.94 5.28
CA LEU A 191 -10.99 0.90 6.09
C LEU A 191 -11.27 0.66 7.58
N LEU A 192 -12.52 0.46 8.00
CA LEU A 192 -12.82 0.07 9.37
C LEU A 192 -12.46 -1.41 9.58
N PRO A 193 -11.80 -1.77 10.70
CA PRO A 193 -11.53 -3.16 11.03
C PRO A 193 -12.82 -3.99 11.15
N GLU A 194 -12.79 -5.20 10.60
CA GLU A 194 -13.86 -6.20 10.78
C GLU A 194 -14.11 -6.46 12.28
N GLY A 195 -15.39 -6.57 12.66
CA GLY A 195 -15.79 -6.85 14.04
C GLY A 195 -15.62 -5.67 15.02
N LEU A 196 -15.20 -4.49 14.56
CA LEU A 196 -15.22 -3.29 15.38
C LEU A 196 -16.68 -2.91 15.71
N ALA A 197 -16.98 -2.65 16.98
CA ALA A 197 -18.30 -2.19 17.42
C ALA A 197 -18.68 -0.84 16.80
N ASP A 198 -19.97 -0.54 16.70
CA ASP A 198 -20.44 0.73 16.13
C ASP A 198 -20.06 1.93 16.99
N THR A 199 -19.95 1.73 18.30
CA THR A 199 -19.38 2.71 19.23
C THR A 199 -18.16 2.11 19.90
N PHE A 200 -17.04 2.84 19.90
CA PHE A 200 -15.76 2.34 20.37
C PHE A 200 -14.85 3.45 20.92
N VAL A 201 -13.87 3.06 21.73
CA VAL A 201 -12.73 3.92 22.11
C VAL A 201 -11.47 3.56 21.31
N SER A 202 -10.47 4.45 21.30
CA SER A 202 -9.22 4.23 20.55
C SER A 202 -8.52 2.89 20.86
N LYS A 203 -8.60 2.41 22.11
CA LYS A 203 -8.03 1.11 22.52
C LYS A 203 -8.70 -0.09 21.83
N GLU A 204 -10.00 0.00 21.55
CA GLU A 204 -10.75 -1.07 20.87
C GLU A 204 -10.41 -1.07 19.37
N PHE A 205 -10.30 0.11 18.75
CA PHE A 205 -9.79 0.24 17.38
C PHE A 205 -8.37 -0.31 17.25
N ALA A 206 -7.49 0.01 18.21
CA ALA A 206 -6.11 -0.50 18.25
C ALA A 206 -6.08 -2.03 18.34
N LYS A 207 -6.95 -2.62 19.17
CA LYS A 207 -7.07 -4.08 19.31
C LYS A 207 -7.54 -4.73 18.00
N ALA A 208 -8.53 -4.14 17.33
CA ALA A 208 -9.11 -4.69 16.10
C ALA A 208 -8.17 -4.54 14.89
N SER A 209 -7.46 -3.41 14.77
CA SER A 209 -6.55 -3.12 13.66
C SER A 209 -5.12 -3.61 13.88
N GLY A 210 -4.68 -3.74 15.14
CA GLY A 210 -3.27 -3.90 15.49
C GLY A 210 -2.43 -2.63 15.32
N LEU A 211 -3.04 -1.47 15.01
CA LEU A 211 -2.34 -0.19 14.95
C LEU A 211 -2.11 0.38 16.36
N GLY A 212 -0.94 0.97 16.57
CA GLY A 212 -0.56 1.61 17.84
C GLY A 212 0.09 2.99 17.64
N GLY A 213 0.28 3.71 18.75
CA GLY A 213 1.03 4.96 18.78
C GLY A 213 0.55 6.02 17.78
N ILE A 214 1.51 6.55 17.01
CA ILE A 214 1.25 7.59 16.00
C ILE A 214 0.35 7.03 14.89
N SER A 215 0.54 5.79 14.44
CA SER A 215 -0.27 5.18 13.39
C SER A 215 -1.75 5.08 13.77
N LEU A 216 -2.04 4.73 15.03
CA LEU A 216 -3.42 4.72 15.54
C LEU A 216 -4.04 6.13 15.52
N SER A 217 -3.26 7.12 15.95
CA SER A 217 -3.72 8.51 16.00
C SER A 217 -3.97 9.07 14.61
N SER A 218 -3.07 8.80 13.67
CA SER A 218 -3.22 9.14 12.25
C SER A 218 -4.46 8.48 11.64
N ALA A 219 -4.68 7.20 11.93
CA ALA A 219 -5.83 6.46 11.43
C ALA A 219 -7.17 7.06 11.88
N LEU A 220 -7.32 7.35 13.17
CA LEU A 220 -8.53 7.97 13.69
C LEU A 220 -8.76 9.37 13.10
N LYS A 221 -7.70 10.16 12.90
CA LYS A 221 -7.81 11.49 12.28
C LYS A 221 -8.29 11.43 10.84
N VAL A 222 -7.78 10.49 10.04
CA VAL A 222 -8.27 10.29 8.66
C VAL A 222 -9.74 9.91 8.68
N LEU A 223 -10.13 8.93 9.49
CA LEU A 223 -11.53 8.48 9.56
C LEU A 223 -12.49 9.57 10.06
N LEU A 224 -12.05 10.45 10.97
CA LEU A 224 -12.81 11.63 11.39
C LEU A 224 -12.94 12.65 10.26
N GLN A 225 -11.84 12.96 9.57
CA GLN A 225 -11.82 13.94 8.49
C GLN A 225 -12.70 13.50 7.32
N MET A 226 -12.66 12.21 6.96
CA MET A 226 -13.50 11.65 5.90
C MET A 226 -14.93 11.33 6.37
N GLU A 227 -15.31 11.80 7.56
CA GLU A 227 -16.64 11.63 8.13
C GLU A 227 -17.14 10.18 8.19
N VAL A 228 -16.23 9.23 8.37
CA VAL A 228 -16.56 7.81 8.56
C VAL A 228 -16.95 7.53 10.00
N ILE A 229 -16.30 8.27 10.92
CA ILE A 229 -16.59 8.22 12.35
C ILE A 229 -16.76 9.62 12.87
N GLU A 230 -17.44 9.74 14.00
CA GLU A 230 -17.58 10.99 14.73
C GLU A 230 -17.28 10.79 16.21
N LYS A 231 -16.98 11.89 16.90
CA LYS A 231 -16.70 11.89 18.32
C LYS A 231 -17.96 12.21 19.10
N THR A 232 -18.53 11.22 19.77
CA THR A 232 -19.83 11.31 20.46
C THR A 232 -19.73 11.57 21.95
N GLY A 233 -18.52 11.50 22.54
CA GLY A 233 -18.33 11.83 23.94
C GLY A 233 -17.04 11.29 24.53
N LYS A 234 -17.12 10.86 25.79
CA LYS A 234 -16.01 10.26 26.54
C LYS A 234 -16.47 9.04 27.34
N LYS A 235 -15.59 8.05 27.47
CA LYS A 235 -15.70 6.93 28.41
C LYS A 235 -14.50 6.98 29.35
N GLY A 236 -14.70 7.58 30.53
CA GLY A 236 -13.60 7.99 31.40
C GLY A 236 -12.72 9.06 30.71
N ASN A 237 -11.41 8.81 30.64
CA ASN A 237 -10.46 9.73 29.98
C ASN A 237 -10.35 9.52 28.46
N ALA A 238 -10.96 8.47 27.90
CA ALA A 238 -10.89 8.17 26.48
C ALA A 238 -12.03 8.85 25.71
N PHE A 239 -11.74 9.35 24.50
CA PHE A 239 -12.78 9.77 23.58
C PHE A 239 -13.57 8.57 23.07
N LEU A 240 -14.89 8.75 23.00
CA LEU A 240 -15.82 7.80 22.44
C LEU A 240 -16.10 8.20 20.99
N TYR A 241 -16.00 7.22 20.09
CA TYR A 241 -16.26 7.37 18.67
C TYR A 241 -17.44 6.50 18.26
N THR A 242 -18.20 6.97 17.28
CA THR A 242 -19.30 6.21 16.68
C THR A 242 -19.14 6.20 15.16
N LYS A 243 -19.42 5.07 14.51
CA LYS A 243 -19.46 4.99 13.04
C LYS A 243 -20.64 5.83 12.53
N LYS A 244 -20.40 6.70 11.55
CA LYS A 244 -21.49 7.40 10.87
C LYS A 244 -22.28 6.38 10.03
N ALA A 245 -23.61 6.46 10.09
CA ALA A 245 -24.46 5.63 9.25
C ALA A 245 -24.18 5.96 7.78
N SER A 246 -24.08 4.94 6.92
CA SER A 246 -24.06 5.21 5.48
C SER A 246 -25.39 5.86 5.11
N PRO A 247 -25.41 6.98 4.36
CA PRO A 247 -26.66 7.50 3.84
C PRO A 247 -27.32 6.37 3.02
N ILE A 248 -28.58 6.09 3.33
CA ILE A 248 -29.41 5.24 2.49
C ILE A 248 -29.69 6.09 1.25
N TYR A 249 -28.99 5.81 0.15
CA TYR A 249 -29.31 6.35 -1.18
C TYR A 249 -30.12 5.30 -1.94
#